data_AF-A0AAD7QMX9-F1
#
_entry.id   AF-A0AAD7QMX9-F1
#
_cell.length_a   1.000
_cell.length_b   1.000
_cell.length_c   1.000
_cell.angle_alpha   90.00
_cell.angle_beta   90.00
_cell.angle_gamma   90.00
#
_symmetry.space_group_name_H-M   'P 1'
#
loop_
_entity.id
_entity.type
_entity.pdbx_description
1 polymer ?
#
loop_
_entity_poly.entity_id
_entity_poly.type
_entity_poly.pdbx_seq_one_letter_code
_entity_poly.pdbx_strand_id
1 'polypeptide(L)'
;MRLNPSVTQKNFLSMLGILIVASGPYRVTLRSTGIDLMPIDDALKPGHYDIRPYSRKDTISITDEPCITRILSRTITGRDDIFRARIRERDGKCVITGVVNTEISWNDWTGFEAAHIFPVSSEEYFVQNGFSRYITNRIGPRDTGINSCQNGLLMLSNIHQKFDSFKFSINPDDGYKITCFDTDIFGIDGRTLDPICRDHNNEKGVRDELLRWQFRQAVLANMRGAGEPIFEMDFPPGSDVMGEILSGPEPAKRMEAELFSRLSGVSL
;
A
#
# COMPACT_ATOMS: atom_id res chain seq x y z
N MET A 1 3.54 11.40 -9.72
CA MET A 1 4.21 11.40 -8.40
C MET A 1 4.47 12.81 -7.93
N ARG A 2 3.95 13.18 -6.74
CA ARG A 2 4.40 14.38 -6.04
C ARG A 2 5.74 14.06 -5.36
N LEU A 3 6.76 14.88 -5.59
CA LEU A 3 8.07 14.64 -4.99
C LEU A 3 8.05 15.09 -3.52
N ASN A 4 8.12 14.13 -2.59
CA ASN A 4 8.29 14.40 -1.18
C ASN A 4 9.78 14.41 -0.78
N PRO A 5 10.16 15.13 0.30
CA PRO A 5 11.56 15.37 0.63
C PRO A 5 12.39 14.12 0.92
N SER A 6 11.78 13.01 1.37
CA SER A 6 12.50 11.79 1.73
C SER A 6 12.87 10.90 0.54
N VAL A 7 12.36 11.20 -0.66
CA VAL A 7 12.63 10.41 -1.85
C VAL A 7 14.08 10.63 -2.28
N THR A 8 14.87 9.57 -2.23
CA THR A 8 16.28 9.57 -2.64
C THR A 8 16.44 9.09 -4.08
N GLN A 9 17.62 9.29 -4.68
CA GLN A 9 17.93 8.75 -6.01
C GLN A 9 17.80 7.22 -6.03
N LYS A 10 18.36 6.54 -5.03
CA LYS A 10 18.23 5.09 -4.84
C LYS A 10 16.77 4.63 -4.78
N ASN A 11 15.95 5.30 -3.97
CA ASN A 11 14.52 4.98 -3.84
C ASN A 11 13.78 5.19 -5.17
N PHE A 12 14.03 6.30 -5.86
CA PHE A 12 13.43 6.58 -7.16
C PHE A 12 13.83 5.57 -8.25
N LEU A 13 15.11 5.17 -8.30
CA LEU A 13 15.58 4.13 -9.23
C LEU A 13 14.92 2.77 -8.94
N SER A 14 14.71 2.42 -7.66
CA SER A 14 13.96 1.23 -7.27
C SER A 14 12.51 1.28 -7.76
N MET A 15 11.83 2.43 -7.62
CA MET A 15 10.48 2.64 -8.15
C MET A 15 10.42 2.53 -9.68
N LEU A 16 11.42 3.05 -10.39
CA LEU A 16 11.53 2.87 -11.85
C LEU A 16 11.76 1.41 -12.23
N GLY A 17 12.48 0.63 -11.42
CA GLY A 17 12.63 -0.82 -11.61
C GLY A 17 11.30 -1.60 -11.50
N ILE A 18 10.28 -1.04 -10.87
CA ILE A 18 8.92 -1.59 -10.87
C ILE A 18 8.17 -1.22 -12.15
N LEU A 19 8.31 0.03 -12.59
CA LEU A 19 7.53 0.59 -13.70
C LEU A 19 8.08 0.27 -15.09
N ILE A 20 9.39 0.15 -15.21
CA ILE A 20 10.09 0.08 -16.49
C ILE A 20 10.43 -1.36 -16.82
N VAL A 21 9.94 -1.83 -17.95
CA VAL A 21 10.38 -3.06 -18.59
C VAL A 21 11.42 -2.69 -19.63
N ALA A 22 12.65 -3.13 -19.41
CA ALA A 22 13.77 -2.86 -20.32
C ALA A 22 14.42 -4.17 -20.76
N SER A 23 14.78 -4.26 -22.05
CA SER A 23 15.51 -5.43 -22.58
C SER A 23 17.01 -5.42 -22.25
N GLY A 24 17.50 -4.32 -21.68
CA GLY A 24 18.89 -4.13 -21.29
C GLY A 24 19.04 -2.98 -20.28
N PRO A 25 20.28 -2.68 -19.84
CA PRO A 25 20.54 -1.59 -18.92
C PRO A 25 20.07 -0.24 -19.49
N TYR A 26 19.61 0.62 -18.60
CA TYR A 26 19.23 2.00 -18.92
C TYR A 26 19.79 2.96 -17.86
N ARG A 27 19.90 4.22 -18.24
CA ARG A 27 20.25 5.32 -17.34
C ARG A 27 19.12 6.31 -17.21
N VAL A 28 19.12 7.02 -16.09
CA VAL A 28 18.13 8.04 -15.77
C VAL A 28 18.88 9.34 -15.56
N THR A 29 18.62 10.34 -16.39
CA THR A 29 19.37 11.61 -16.40
C THR A 29 18.45 12.76 -16.04
N LEU A 30 18.87 13.63 -15.12
CA LEU A 30 18.14 14.88 -14.87
C LEU A 30 18.30 15.81 -16.07
N ARG A 31 17.21 16.11 -16.79
CA ARG A 31 17.24 16.83 -18.07
C ARG A 31 17.88 18.20 -17.96
N SER A 32 17.67 18.91 -16.86
CA SER A 32 18.18 20.27 -16.66
C SER A 32 19.70 20.33 -16.48
N THR A 33 20.32 19.29 -15.93
CA THR A 33 21.76 19.28 -15.64
C THR A 33 22.56 18.28 -16.48
N GLY A 34 21.89 17.32 -17.11
CA GLY A 34 22.54 16.21 -17.81
C GLY A 34 23.23 15.22 -16.88
N ILE A 35 23.01 15.31 -15.56
CA ILE A 35 23.64 14.42 -14.57
C ILE A 35 22.84 13.12 -14.47
N ASP A 36 23.53 12.00 -14.60
CA ASP A 36 22.98 10.67 -14.39
C ASP A 36 22.73 10.41 -12.90
N LEU A 37 21.57 9.83 -12.59
CA LEU A 37 21.24 9.38 -11.25
C LEU A 37 22.08 8.15 -10.88
N MET A 38 22.47 8.11 -9.61
CA MET A 38 23.19 6.99 -9.01
C MET A 38 22.34 6.38 -7.90
N PRO A 39 22.51 5.08 -7.57
CA PRO A 39 21.79 4.43 -6.48
C PRO A 39 22.35 4.83 -5.11
N ILE A 40 22.27 6.12 -4.79
CA ILE A 40 22.75 6.74 -3.55
C ILE A 40 21.59 7.37 -2.76
N ASP A 41 21.82 7.61 -1.48
CA ASP A 41 20.82 8.14 -0.55
C ASP A 41 20.67 9.68 -0.59
N ASP A 42 21.27 10.33 -1.58
CA ASP A 42 21.06 11.75 -1.83
C ASP A 42 19.59 12.02 -2.21
N ALA A 43 19.06 13.15 -1.75
CA ALA A 43 17.72 13.59 -2.10
C ALA A 43 17.55 13.72 -3.62
N LEU A 44 16.41 13.23 -4.14
CA LEU A 44 16.07 13.39 -5.54
C LEU A 44 15.75 14.87 -5.82
N LYS A 45 16.35 15.41 -6.88
CA LYS A 45 16.12 16.80 -7.27
C LYS A 45 14.77 16.93 -8.00
N PRO A 46 14.00 18.01 -7.78
CA PRO A 46 12.84 18.29 -8.60
C PRO A 46 13.25 18.50 -10.07
N GLY A 47 12.49 17.91 -11.00
CA GLY A 47 12.70 18.15 -12.43
C GLY A 47 12.17 17.03 -13.32
N HIS A 48 12.51 17.14 -14.61
CA HIS A 48 12.21 16.13 -15.61
C HIS A 48 13.40 15.20 -15.78
N TYR A 49 13.12 13.90 -15.79
CA TYR A 49 14.13 12.86 -15.96
C TYR A 49 13.95 12.17 -17.30
N ASP A 50 15.06 12.00 -18.02
CA ASP A 50 15.09 11.25 -19.26
C ASP A 50 15.60 9.83 -18.97
N ILE A 51 14.81 8.83 -19.35
CA ILE A 51 15.18 7.42 -19.25
C ILE A 51 15.68 6.98 -20.63
N ARG A 52 16.92 6.49 -20.71
CA ARG A 52 17.55 6.13 -21.98
C ARG A 52 18.24 4.78 -21.89
N PRO A 53 18.05 3.87 -22.86
CA PRO A 53 18.84 2.65 -22.90
C PRO A 53 20.31 2.99 -23.17
N TYR A 54 21.23 2.14 -22.70
CA TYR A 54 22.64 2.29 -23.03
C TYR A 54 22.91 1.97 -24.51
N SER A 55 22.22 0.96 -25.05
CA SER A 55 22.32 0.56 -26.46
C SER A 55 21.08 1.01 -27.24
N ARG A 56 21.28 1.41 -28.50
CA ARG A 56 20.16 1.70 -29.43
C ARG A 56 19.33 0.46 -29.78
N LYS A 57 19.84 -0.74 -29.51
CA LYS A 57 19.12 -2.00 -29.73
C LYS A 57 18.19 -2.35 -28.58
N ASP A 58 18.39 -1.76 -27.40
CA ASP A 58 17.57 -2.05 -26.24
C ASP A 58 16.28 -1.24 -26.29
N THR A 59 15.22 -1.86 -25.79
CA THR A 59 13.89 -1.26 -25.71
C THR A 59 13.55 -0.93 -24.27
N ILE A 60 12.76 0.11 -24.10
CA ILE A 60 12.21 0.56 -22.82
C ILE A 60 10.72 0.76 -23.02
N SER A 61 9.91 0.13 -22.19
CA SER A 61 8.48 0.35 -22.11
C SER A 61 8.05 0.50 -20.66
N ILE A 62 6.87 1.07 -20.46
CA ILE A 62 6.19 1.06 -19.17
C ILE A 62 5.49 -0.30 -19.06
N THR A 63 5.59 -0.95 -17.91
CA THR A 63 4.88 -2.21 -17.62
C THR A 63 3.37 -2.04 -17.79
N ASP A 64 2.74 -3.09 -18.31
CA ASP A 64 1.29 -3.27 -18.43
C ASP A 64 0.67 -3.94 -17.19
N GLU A 65 1.46 -4.29 -16.17
CA GLU A 65 0.98 -4.95 -14.95
C GLU A 65 -0.13 -4.14 -14.27
N PRO A 66 -1.34 -4.68 -14.07
CA PRO A 66 -2.41 -3.91 -13.46
C PRO A 66 -2.12 -3.59 -11.99
N CYS A 67 -2.53 -2.40 -11.53
CA CYS A 67 -2.62 -2.13 -10.11
C CYS A 67 -3.88 -2.80 -9.55
N ILE A 68 -3.72 -3.61 -8.51
CA ILE A 68 -4.83 -4.21 -7.77
C ILE A 68 -5.40 -3.11 -6.85
N THR A 69 -6.40 -2.40 -7.36
CA THR A 69 -7.11 -1.37 -6.61
C THR A 69 -7.82 -2.00 -5.40
N ARG A 70 -7.58 -1.42 -4.22
CA ARG A 70 -8.22 -1.88 -2.98
C ARG A 70 -9.63 -1.29 -2.97
N ILE A 71 -10.62 -2.16 -3.08
CA ILE A 71 -11.97 -1.78 -2.68
C ILE A 71 -11.92 -1.59 -1.16
N LEU A 72 -12.36 -0.44 -0.67
CA LEU A 72 -12.48 -0.11 0.76
C LEU A 72 -13.49 -1.08 1.41
N SER A 73 -13.06 -2.32 1.64
CA SER A 73 -13.86 -3.33 2.32
C SER A 73 -13.65 -3.13 3.82
N ARG A 74 -14.57 -2.40 4.46
CA ARG A 74 -14.81 -2.55 5.90
C ARG A 74 -15.37 -3.95 6.12
N THR A 75 -14.50 -4.96 6.15
CA THR A 75 -14.93 -6.34 6.34
C THR A 75 -15.42 -6.52 7.79
N ILE A 76 -16.72 -6.78 7.95
CA ILE A 76 -17.34 -7.11 9.24
C ILE A 76 -17.63 -8.62 9.20
N THR A 77 -16.65 -9.45 9.53
CA THR A 77 -16.88 -10.89 9.76
C THR A 77 -16.18 -11.33 11.03
N GLY A 78 -16.71 -12.31 11.77
CA GLY A 78 -16.11 -12.77 13.05
C GLY A 78 -14.71 -13.40 12.93
N ARG A 79 -14.23 -13.73 11.71
CA ARG A 79 -12.82 -14.12 11.47
C ARG A 79 -11.85 -12.94 11.62
N ASP A 80 -12.38 -11.72 11.53
CA ASP A 80 -11.64 -10.47 11.70
C ASP A 80 -11.29 -10.21 13.18
N ASP A 81 -12.00 -10.84 14.12
CA ASP A 81 -11.80 -10.59 15.55
C ASP A 81 -10.45 -11.13 16.06
N ILE A 82 -10.04 -12.32 15.62
CA ILE A 82 -8.73 -12.90 15.97
C ILE A 82 -7.60 -12.10 15.31
N PHE A 83 -7.78 -11.71 14.05
CA PHE A 83 -6.82 -10.87 13.32
C PHE A 83 -6.60 -9.54 14.05
N ARG A 84 -7.69 -8.82 14.34
CA ARG A 84 -7.69 -7.56 15.09
C ARG A 84 -7.04 -7.73 16.45
N ALA A 85 -7.44 -8.74 17.22
CA ALA A 85 -6.89 -8.99 18.55
C ALA A 85 -5.37 -9.21 18.52
N ARG A 86 -4.87 -10.05 17.58
CA ARG A 86 -3.43 -10.34 17.46
C ARG A 86 -2.61 -9.13 17.02
N ILE A 87 -3.15 -8.28 16.14
CA ILE A 87 -2.48 -7.04 15.72
C ILE A 87 -2.46 -6.03 16.87
N ARG A 88 -3.58 -5.87 17.56
CA ARG A 88 -3.71 -4.99 18.73
C ARG A 88 -2.74 -5.38 19.85
N GLU A 89 -2.65 -6.68 20.15
CA GLU A 89 -1.71 -7.26 21.11
C GLU A 89 -0.26 -7.02 20.69
N ARG A 90 0.07 -7.17 19.40
CA ARG A 90 1.43 -6.97 18.89
C ARG A 90 1.84 -5.50 18.88
N ASP A 91 0.97 -4.62 18.39
CA ASP A 91 1.36 -3.27 17.99
C ASP A 91 1.11 -2.23 19.10
N GLY A 92 -0.05 -2.23 19.75
CA GLY A 92 -0.39 -1.28 20.84
C GLY A 92 -0.34 0.22 20.49
N LYS A 93 0.00 0.58 19.25
CA LYS A 93 0.12 1.96 18.76
C LYS A 93 -0.05 1.98 17.24
N CYS A 94 -0.25 3.16 16.68
CA CYS A 94 -0.17 3.32 15.24
C CYS A 94 1.29 3.15 14.82
N VAL A 95 1.60 2.08 14.09
CA VAL A 95 2.98 1.72 13.69
C VAL A 95 3.53 2.60 12.56
N ILE A 96 2.70 3.49 12.03
CA ILE A 96 3.06 4.49 11.01
C ILE A 96 3.39 5.83 11.66
N THR A 97 2.52 6.34 12.55
CA THR A 97 2.68 7.66 13.18
C THR A 97 3.39 7.60 14.53
N GLY A 98 3.48 6.42 15.15
CA GLY A 98 3.99 6.22 16.50
C GLY A 98 3.01 6.65 17.61
N VAL A 99 1.78 7.08 17.27
CA VAL A 99 0.78 7.47 18.27
C VAL A 99 0.37 6.26 19.11
N VAL A 100 0.71 6.30 20.39
CA VAL A 100 0.41 5.24 21.37
C VAL A 100 -1.07 5.28 21.73
N ASN A 101 -1.72 4.12 21.80
CA ASN A 101 -3.06 4.03 22.37
C ASN A 101 -2.96 4.04 23.90
N THR A 102 -3.32 5.16 24.53
CA THR A 102 -3.32 5.30 26.01
C THR A 102 -4.47 4.54 26.68
N GLU A 103 -5.50 4.18 25.92
CA GLU A 103 -6.74 3.59 26.42
C GLU A 103 -6.78 2.05 26.30
N ILE A 104 -5.62 1.42 26.03
CA ILE A 104 -5.50 -0.05 25.92
C ILE A 104 -6.00 -0.76 27.18
N SER A 105 -5.79 -0.17 28.36
CA SER A 105 -6.21 -0.75 29.64
C SER A 105 -7.73 -0.86 29.78
N TRP A 106 -8.48 -0.05 29.04
CA TRP A 106 -9.95 -0.10 28.96
C TRP A 106 -10.44 -0.90 27.76
N ASN A 107 -9.53 -1.54 27.01
CA ASN A 107 -9.81 -2.20 25.74
C ASN A 107 -10.51 -1.27 24.74
N ASP A 108 -10.27 0.04 24.83
CA ASP A 108 -10.78 1.02 23.89
C ASP A 108 -9.77 1.17 22.74
N TRP A 109 -10.27 0.92 21.53
CA TRP A 109 -9.51 1.01 20.29
C TRP A 109 -10.11 2.04 19.34
N THR A 110 -10.93 2.95 19.85
CA THR A 110 -11.55 4.01 19.08
C THR A 110 -10.47 4.83 18.36
N GLY A 111 -10.62 4.98 17.03
CA GLY A 111 -9.64 5.65 16.17
C GLY A 111 -8.45 4.79 15.73
N PHE A 112 -8.34 3.53 16.16
CA PHE A 112 -7.33 2.57 15.71
C PHE A 112 -7.96 1.40 14.94
N GLU A 113 -7.34 1.07 13.80
CA GLU A 113 -7.80 0.03 12.89
C GLU A 113 -6.67 -0.95 12.58
N ALA A 114 -7.01 -2.24 12.59
CA ALA A 114 -6.13 -3.28 12.07
C ALA A 114 -6.28 -3.30 10.55
N ALA A 115 -5.25 -2.81 9.86
CA ALA A 115 -5.18 -2.73 8.42
C ALA A 115 -4.53 -3.98 7.86
N HIS A 116 -5.19 -4.69 6.94
CA HIS A 116 -4.50 -5.71 6.16
C HIS A 116 -3.47 -5.04 5.22
N ILE A 117 -2.37 -5.71 4.91
CA ILE A 117 -1.42 -5.26 3.88
C ILE A 117 -1.93 -5.74 2.52
N PHE A 118 -2.13 -7.05 2.40
CA PHE A 118 -2.83 -7.68 1.29
C PHE A 118 -4.33 -7.69 1.56
N PRO A 119 -5.17 -7.07 0.73
CA PRO A 119 -6.61 -6.97 0.99
C PRO A 119 -7.28 -8.34 0.97
N VAL A 120 -8.25 -8.53 1.87
CA VAL A 120 -9.05 -9.77 1.96
C VAL A 120 -9.79 -10.06 0.65
N SER A 121 -10.26 -9.01 -0.05
CA SER A 121 -10.92 -9.12 -1.36
C SER A 121 -10.04 -9.73 -2.45
N SER A 122 -8.71 -9.80 -2.24
CA SER A 122 -7.75 -10.39 -3.18
C SER A 122 -7.15 -11.70 -2.66
N GLU A 123 -7.85 -12.41 -1.77
CA GLU A 123 -7.39 -13.69 -1.20
C GLU A 123 -7.06 -14.74 -2.27
N GLU A 124 -7.87 -14.83 -3.33
CA GLU A 124 -7.61 -15.77 -4.43
C GLU A 124 -6.28 -15.45 -5.13
N TYR A 125 -6.05 -14.18 -5.47
CA TYR A 125 -4.78 -13.74 -6.06
C TYR A 125 -3.61 -13.99 -5.10
N PHE A 126 -3.80 -13.73 -3.80
CA PHE A 126 -2.82 -13.98 -2.76
C PHE A 126 -2.39 -15.45 -2.70
N VAL A 127 -3.33 -16.39 -2.83
CA VAL A 127 -3.03 -17.82 -2.88
C VAL A 127 -2.40 -18.23 -4.21
N GLN A 128 -3.01 -17.86 -5.34
CA GLN A 128 -2.56 -18.28 -6.68
C GLN A 128 -1.15 -17.80 -7.03
N ASN A 129 -0.77 -16.60 -6.56
CA ASN A 129 0.58 -16.05 -6.76
C ASN A 129 1.57 -16.50 -5.68
N GLY A 130 1.14 -17.38 -4.77
CA GLY A 130 1.99 -18.02 -3.78
C GLY A 130 2.37 -17.14 -2.59
N PHE A 131 1.72 -15.99 -2.37
CA PHE A 131 1.99 -15.13 -1.20
C PHE A 131 1.64 -15.81 0.11
N SER A 132 0.64 -16.70 0.10
CA SER A 132 0.27 -17.53 1.24
C SER A 132 1.48 -18.26 1.86
N ARG A 133 2.48 -18.66 1.05
CA ARG A 133 3.67 -19.39 1.54
C ARG A 133 4.53 -18.61 2.52
N TYR A 134 4.45 -17.27 2.52
CA TYR A 134 5.20 -16.42 3.44
C TYR A 134 4.55 -16.33 4.82
N ILE A 135 3.28 -16.74 4.94
CA ILE A 135 2.62 -16.81 6.24
C ILE A 135 3.04 -18.09 6.96
N THR A 136 3.67 -17.94 8.12
CA THR A 136 4.24 -19.05 8.88
C THR A 136 3.34 -19.53 10.01
N ASN A 137 2.39 -18.71 10.46
CA ASN A 137 1.51 -18.99 11.58
C ASN A 137 0.09 -19.45 11.15
N ARG A 138 -0.02 -20.11 10.00
CA ARG A 138 -1.27 -20.68 9.48
C ARG A 138 -1.74 -21.86 10.34
N ILE A 139 -3.03 -21.95 10.60
CA ILE A 139 -3.64 -23.02 11.40
C ILE A 139 -4.38 -23.99 10.48
N GLY A 140 -3.66 -25.03 10.04
CA GLY A 140 -4.21 -26.12 9.24
C GLY A 140 -4.32 -25.83 7.74
N PRO A 141 -4.71 -26.83 6.93
CA PRO A 141 -4.59 -26.78 5.47
C PRO A 141 -5.60 -25.87 4.78
N ARG A 142 -6.65 -25.42 5.48
CA ARG A 142 -7.68 -24.49 4.95
C ARG A 142 -7.37 -23.02 5.25
N ASP A 143 -6.40 -22.75 6.11
CA ASP A 143 -6.00 -21.39 6.43
C ASP A 143 -5.04 -20.89 5.35
N THR A 144 -5.53 -19.98 4.52
CA THR A 144 -4.71 -19.31 3.49
C THR A 144 -3.66 -18.40 4.12
N GLY A 145 -3.88 -17.95 5.36
CA GLY A 145 -3.07 -16.93 6.02
C GLY A 145 -3.48 -15.49 5.71
N ILE A 146 -4.56 -15.24 4.95
CA ILE A 146 -4.99 -13.88 4.62
C ILE A 146 -5.32 -13.06 5.88
N ASN A 147 -5.91 -13.70 6.90
CA ASN A 147 -6.24 -13.11 8.20
C ASN A 147 -5.15 -13.33 9.26
N SER A 148 -3.92 -13.63 8.83
CA SER A 148 -2.78 -13.64 9.74
C SER A 148 -2.40 -12.22 10.16
N CYS A 149 -2.00 -12.04 11.42
CA CYS A 149 -1.40 -10.78 11.87
C CYS A 149 -0.12 -10.42 11.10
N GLN A 150 0.54 -11.41 10.48
CA GLN A 150 1.69 -11.18 9.59
C GLN A 150 1.32 -10.43 8.30
N ASN A 151 0.02 -10.39 7.96
CA ASN A 151 -0.56 -9.62 6.87
C ASN A 151 -1.26 -8.35 7.37
N GLY A 152 -0.91 -7.79 8.54
CA GLY A 152 -1.54 -6.55 8.95
C GLY A 152 -0.74 -5.69 9.92
N LEU A 153 -1.20 -4.46 10.07
CA LEU A 153 -0.57 -3.37 10.80
C LEU A 153 -1.65 -2.60 11.57
N LEU A 154 -1.36 -2.14 12.78
CA LEU A 154 -2.25 -1.24 13.50
C LEU A 154 -2.01 0.22 13.08
N MET A 155 -3.06 0.87 12.59
CA MET A 155 -2.99 2.26 12.11
C MET A 155 -4.07 3.13 12.76
N LEU A 156 -3.87 4.45 12.79
CA LEU A 156 -5.00 5.35 13.02
C LEU A 156 -5.97 5.27 11.83
N SER A 157 -7.28 5.39 12.06
CA SER A 157 -8.30 5.28 11.01
C SER A 157 -8.05 6.18 9.79
N ASN A 158 -7.66 7.44 10.01
CA ASN A 158 -7.33 8.37 8.93
C ASN A 158 -6.06 7.98 8.15
N ILE A 159 -5.10 7.33 8.81
CA ILE A 159 -3.88 6.83 8.18
C ILE A 159 -4.17 5.54 7.40
N HIS A 160 -5.02 4.66 7.93
CA HIS A 160 -5.47 3.47 7.23
C HIS A 160 -6.14 3.82 5.89
N GLN A 161 -7.02 4.83 5.85
CA GLN A 161 -7.63 5.31 4.60
C GLN A 161 -6.59 5.77 3.56
N LYS A 162 -5.52 6.44 4.00
CA LYS A 162 -4.40 6.85 3.13
C LYS A 162 -3.59 5.65 2.65
N PHE A 163 -3.42 4.63 3.49
CA PHE A 163 -2.73 3.39 3.14
C PHE A 163 -3.51 2.60 2.07
N ASP A 164 -4.83 2.48 2.24
CA ASP A 164 -5.69 1.75 1.32
C ASP A 164 -5.79 2.41 -0.06
N SER A 165 -5.74 3.75 -0.09
CA SER A 165 -5.73 4.56 -1.32
C SER A 165 -4.33 4.75 -1.92
N PHE A 166 -3.34 3.96 -1.47
CA PHE A 166 -1.96 4.00 -1.94
C PHE A 166 -1.29 5.38 -1.86
N LYS A 167 -1.72 6.25 -0.93
CA LYS A 167 -1.15 7.59 -0.77
C LYS A 167 0.23 7.58 -0.12
N PHE A 168 0.54 6.49 0.58
CA PHE A 168 1.88 6.16 1.02
C PHE A 168 2.09 4.65 0.99
N SER A 169 3.33 4.24 1.15
CA SER A 169 3.73 2.84 1.27
C SER A 169 4.97 2.69 2.12
N ILE A 170 5.26 1.46 2.57
CA ILE A 170 6.50 1.11 3.26
C ILE A 170 7.41 0.34 2.31
N ASN A 171 8.68 0.76 2.18
CA ASN A 171 9.68 0.02 1.42
C ASN A 171 10.63 -0.76 2.36
N PRO A 172 10.48 -2.08 2.52
CA PRO A 172 11.35 -2.88 3.38
C PRO A 172 12.80 -2.93 2.87
N ASP A 173 13.02 -2.76 1.56
CA ASP A 173 14.36 -2.78 0.94
C ASP A 173 15.09 -1.43 1.04
N ASP A 174 14.42 -0.41 1.56
CA ASP A 174 14.97 0.91 1.86
C ASP A 174 14.86 1.22 3.36
N GLY A 175 15.19 0.23 4.19
CA GLY A 175 15.21 0.37 5.65
C GLY A 175 13.83 0.54 6.26
N TYR A 176 12.78 -0.02 5.65
CA TYR A 176 11.38 0.16 6.05
C TYR A 176 10.91 1.62 6.03
N LYS A 177 11.48 2.42 5.13
CA LYS A 177 11.10 3.83 4.97
C LYS A 177 9.68 3.96 4.44
N ILE A 178 8.92 4.86 5.04
CA ILE A 178 7.61 5.29 4.58
C ILE A 178 7.82 6.31 3.46
N THR A 179 7.25 6.03 2.29
CA THR A 179 7.30 6.90 1.11
C THR A 179 5.90 7.38 0.78
N CYS A 180 5.69 8.69 0.85
CA CYS A 180 4.44 9.33 0.45
C CYS A 180 4.43 9.62 -1.06
N PHE A 181 3.30 9.32 -1.70
CA PHE A 181 3.05 9.60 -3.12
C PHE A 181 2.14 10.82 -3.33
N ASP A 182 1.52 11.29 -2.25
CA ASP A 182 0.70 12.50 -2.16
C ASP A 182 1.29 13.47 -1.12
N THR A 183 0.62 14.56 -0.86
CA THR A 183 0.89 15.55 0.19
C THR A 183 1.01 14.88 1.55
N ASP A 184 2.17 15.05 2.20
CA ASP A 184 2.40 14.54 3.54
C ASP A 184 1.81 15.47 4.62
N ILE A 185 0.49 15.49 4.73
CA ILE A 185 -0.23 16.29 5.74
C ILE A 185 -0.04 15.79 7.18
N PHE A 186 0.47 14.57 7.36
CA PHE A 186 0.62 13.93 8.66
C PHE A 186 2.08 13.80 9.11
N GLY A 187 3.04 14.29 8.31
CA GLY A 187 4.47 14.24 8.62
C GLY A 187 5.00 12.81 8.73
N ILE A 188 4.51 11.88 7.91
CA ILE A 188 4.91 10.46 7.92
C ILE A 188 5.97 10.14 6.87
N ASP A 189 6.20 11.00 5.88
CA ASP A 189 7.20 10.77 4.84
C ASP A 189 8.62 10.68 5.44
N GLY A 190 9.40 9.69 4.99
CA GLY A 190 10.75 9.46 5.47
C GLY A 190 10.86 8.84 6.87
N ARG A 191 9.74 8.68 7.59
CA ARG A 191 9.73 7.90 8.84
C ARG A 191 9.96 6.43 8.54
N THR A 192 10.34 5.67 9.57
CA THR A 192 10.53 4.23 9.47
C THR A 192 9.35 3.52 10.10
N LEU A 193 8.85 2.46 9.46
CA LEU A 193 7.85 1.56 10.06
C LEU A 193 8.33 1.11 11.43
N ASP A 194 7.43 1.19 12.42
CA ASP A 194 7.80 0.89 13.80
C ASP A 194 8.35 -0.53 13.95
N PRO A 195 9.49 -0.73 14.61
CA PRO A 195 10.12 -2.05 14.74
C PRO A 195 9.22 -3.07 15.45
N ILE A 196 8.26 -2.65 16.28
CA ILE A 196 7.40 -3.55 17.06
C ILE A 196 6.63 -4.54 16.19
N CYS A 197 6.23 -4.14 14.99
CA CYS A 197 5.42 -4.97 14.10
C CYS A 197 6.25 -5.81 13.12
N ARG A 198 7.58 -5.64 13.10
CA ARG A 198 8.48 -6.23 12.09
C ARG A 198 9.71 -6.92 12.70
N ASP A 199 9.58 -7.40 13.93
CA ASP A 199 10.59 -8.29 14.51
C ASP A 199 10.57 -9.64 13.78
N HIS A 200 11.67 -9.96 13.11
CA HIS A 200 11.82 -11.20 12.32
C HIS A 200 11.87 -12.46 13.19
N ASN A 201 12.25 -12.32 14.47
CA ASN A 201 12.24 -13.43 15.43
C ASN A 201 10.85 -13.68 16.01
N ASN A 202 9.92 -12.75 15.80
CA ASN A 202 8.55 -12.86 16.26
C ASN A 202 7.69 -13.50 15.17
N GLU A 203 7.06 -14.64 15.47
CA GLU A 203 6.12 -15.32 14.56
C GLU A 203 4.88 -14.49 14.25
N LYS A 204 4.64 -13.39 14.96
CA LYS A 204 3.58 -12.41 14.69
C LYS A 204 4.06 -11.25 13.80
N GLY A 205 5.35 -11.14 13.50
CA GLY A 205 5.93 -10.06 12.70
C GLY A 205 5.41 -10.03 11.26
N VAL A 206 5.25 -8.82 10.72
CA VAL A 206 4.86 -8.59 9.34
C VAL A 206 5.87 -9.18 8.37
N ARG A 207 5.38 -9.70 7.24
CA ARG A 207 6.21 -10.26 6.18
C ARG A 207 6.63 -9.19 5.17
N ASP A 208 7.94 -9.09 4.96
CA ASP A 208 8.54 -8.15 4.01
C ASP A 208 7.99 -8.34 2.60
N GLU A 209 7.68 -9.56 2.19
CA GLU A 209 7.13 -9.85 0.86
C GLU A 209 5.76 -9.20 0.64
N LEU A 210 4.96 -9.05 1.70
CA LEU A 210 3.66 -8.37 1.62
C LEU A 210 3.86 -6.85 1.56
N LEU A 211 4.83 -6.31 2.31
CA LEU A 211 5.22 -4.91 2.21
C LEU A 211 5.79 -4.57 0.83
N ARG A 212 6.66 -5.42 0.27
CA ARG A 212 7.18 -5.28 -1.10
C ARG A 212 6.05 -5.28 -2.13
N TRP A 213 5.08 -6.17 -1.96
CA TRP A 213 3.89 -6.18 -2.83
C TRP A 213 3.11 -4.88 -2.71
N GLN A 214 2.81 -4.40 -1.50
CA GLN A 214 2.04 -3.17 -1.30
C GLN A 214 2.79 -1.94 -1.85
N PHE A 215 4.13 -1.91 -1.70
CA PHE A 215 4.98 -0.90 -2.33
C PHE A 215 4.95 -0.93 -3.85
N ARG A 216 4.99 -2.13 -4.44
CA ARG A 216 4.80 -2.30 -5.88
C ARG A 216 3.46 -1.72 -6.32
N GLN A 217 2.36 -2.05 -5.62
CA GLN A 217 1.04 -1.51 -5.94
C GLN A 217 0.98 0.02 -5.84
N ALA A 218 1.55 0.60 -4.79
CA ALA A 218 1.57 2.05 -4.62
C ALA A 218 2.38 2.77 -5.72
N VAL A 219 3.50 2.19 -6.14
CA VAL A 219 4.29 2.70 -7.27
C VAL A 219 3.48 2.62 -8.57
N LEU A 220 2.87 1.47 -8.87
CA LEU A 220 2.02 1.30 -10.05
C LEU A 220 0.88 2.33 -10.07
N ALA A 221 0.19 2.51 -8.93
CA ALA A 221 -0.94 3.42 -8.80
C ALA A 221 -0.57 4.90 -9.02
N ASN A 222 0.59 5.35 -8.53
CA ASN A 222 0.91 6.79 -8.45
C ASN A 222 1.93 7.28 -9.48
N MET A 223 2.64 6.37 -10.15
CA MET A 223 3.71 6.72 -11.08
C MET A 223 3.40 6.33 -12.52
N ARG A 224 2.38 5.50 -12.76
CA ARG A 224 1.89 5.23 -14.12
C ARG A 224 1.04 6.41 -14.62
N GLY A 225 1.66 7.29 -15.41
CA GLY A 225 1.02 8.24 -16.35
C GLY A 225 -0.14 9.09 -15.83
N ALA A 226 -1.34 8.52 -15.79
CA ALA A 226 -2.57 9.20 -15.38
C ALA A 226 -2.77 9.26 -13.86
N GLY A 227 -2.10 8.40 -13.09
CA GLY A 227 -2.50 8.09 -11.72
C GLY A 227 -3.82 7.31 -11.70
N GLU A 228 -3.90 6.26 -10.90
CA GLU A 228 -5.16 5.53 -10.77
C GLU A 228 -6.24 6.43 -10.13
N PRO A 229 -7.52 6.28 -10.53
CA PRO A 229 -8.58 7.12 -10.02
C PRO A 229 -8.70 6.99 -8.51
N ILE A 230 -8.78 8.13 -7.83
CA ILE A 230 -9.13 8.16 -6.42
C ILE A 230 -10.61 7.80 -6.31
N PHE A 231 -10.93 6.76 -5.54
CA PHE A 231 -12.31 6.42 -5.20
C PHE A 231 -12.75 7.28 -4.02
N GLU A 232 -13.47 8.35 -4.31
CA GLU A 232 -14.23 9.10 -3.31
C GLU A 232 -15.56 8.36 -3.10
N MET A 233 -15.87 7.98 -1.85
CA MET A 233 -17.11 7.28 -1.49
C MET A 233 -18.08 8.16 -0.70
N ASP A 234 -17.78 9.45 -0.56
CA ASP A 234 -18.64 10.43 0.09
C ASP A 234 -19.67 10.96 -0.91
N PHE A 235 -20.73 10.17 -1.12
CA PHE A 235 -21.86 10.60 -1.94
C PHE A 235 -22.75 11.58 -1.17
N PRO A 236 -23.06 12.78 -1.72
CA PRO A 236 -23.96 13.73 -1.07
C PRO A 236 -25.33 13.12 -0.78
N PRO A 237 -26.00 13.45 0.34
CA PRO A 237 -27.35 12.97 0.62
C PRO A 237 -28.32 13.32 -0.50
N GLY A 238 -28.91 12.31 -1.15
CA GLY A 238 -29.86 12.48 -2.26
C GLY A 238 -29.25 12.45 -3.66
N SER A 239 -27.96 12.16 -3.81
CA SER A 239 -27.35 11.94 -5.14
C SER A 239 -27.80 10.62 -5.77
N ASP A 240 -27.80 10.57 -7.10
CA ASP A 240 -27.95 9.32 -7.86
C ASP A 240 -26.64 8.54 -7.80
N VAL A 241 -26.43 7.85 -6.68
CA VAL A 241 -25.22 7.06 -6.40
C VAL A 241 -24.95 6.04 -7.52
N MET A 242 -25.99 5.48 -8.14
CA MET A 242 -25.82 4.52 -9.24
C MET A 242 -25.38 5.21 -10.53
N GLY A 243 -25.93 6.38 -10.83
CA GLY A 243 -25.48 7.23 -11.93
C GLY A 243 -24.03 7.71 -11.77
N GLU A 244 -23.62 8.08 -10.56
CA GLU A 244 -22.24 8.51 -10.25
C GLU A 244 -21.23 7.35 -10.29
N ILE A 245 -21.64 6.14 -9.89
CA ILE A 245 -20.84 4.93 -10.02
C ILE A 245 -20.62 4.55 -11.49
N LEU A 246 -21.69 4.54 -12.29
CA LEU A 246 -21.64 4.14 -13.70
C LEU A 246 -20.93 5.16 -14.59
N SER A 247 -20.98 6.45 -14.23
CA SER A 247 -20.27 7.52 -14.93
C SER A 247 -18.81 7.71 -14.46
N GLY A 248 -18.44 7.10 -13.33
CA GLY A 248 -17.10 7.15 -12.77
C GLY A 248 -16.14 6.09 -13.33
N PRO A 249 -14.83 6.26 -13.16
CA PRO A 249 -13.83 5.30 -13.61
C PRO A 249 -13.88 4.00 -12.79
N GLU A 250 -13.64 2.86 -13.47
CA GLU A 250 -13.81 1.50 -12.95
C GLU A 250 -15.22 1.23 -12.35
N PRO A 251 -16.31 1.45 -13.10
CA PRO A 251 -17.68 1.43 -12.59
C PRO A 251 -18.09 0.07 -12.01
N ALA A 252 -17.56 -1.04 -12.55
CA ALA A 252 -17.80 -2.38 -12.02
C ALA A 252 -17.22 -2.57 -10.60
N LYS A 253 -15.99 -2.09 -10.37
CA LYS A 253 -15.34 -2.17 -9.05
C LYS A 253 -15.97 -1.21 -8.04
N ARG A 254 -16.39 -0.02 -8.48
CA ARG A 254 -17.17 0.93 -7.66
C ARG A 254 -18.54 0.36 -7.28
N MET A 255 -19.21 -0.29 -8.23
CA MET A 255 -20.49 -0.95 -7.99
C MET A 255 -20.34 -2.10 -7.01
N GLU A 256 -19.28 -2.90 -7.13
CA GLU A 256 -18.96 -3.96 -6.17
C GLU A 256 -18.71 -3.37 -4.77
N ALA A 257 -17.88 -2.33 -4.64
CA ALA A 257 -17.63 -1.61 -3.39
C ALA A 257 -18.92 -1.10 -2.71
N GLU A 258 -19.79 -0.45 -3.48
CA GLU A 258 -21.07 0.09 -3.00
C GLU A 258 -22.05 -1.01 -2.59
N LEU A 259 -22.15 -2.08 -3.38
CA LEU A 259 -23.01 -3.23 -3.07
C LEU A 259 -22.56 -3.92 -1.78
N PHE A 260 -21.24 -4.12 -1.59
CA PHE A 260 -20.69 -4.67 -0.35
C PHE A 260 -20.92 -3.74 0.86
N SER A 261 -20.83 -2.42 0.69
CA SER A 261 -21.13 -1.42 1.74
C SER A 261 -22.60 -1.43 2.17
N ARG A 262 -23.54 -1.49 1.21
CA ARG A 262 -24.99 -1.50 1.51
C ARG A 262 -25.47 -2.83 2.10
N LEU A 263 -24.96 -3.95 1.61
CA LEU A 263 -25.35 -5.27 2.10
C LEU A 263 -24.78 -5.59 3.48
N SER A 264 -23.71 -4.92 3.91
CA SER A 264 -23.17 -5.01 5.27
C SER A 264 -23.89 -4.10 6.28
N GLY A 265 -24.74 -3.17 5.83
CA GLY A 265 -25.61 -2.33 6.67
C GLY A 265 -27.01 -2.93 6.94
N VAL A 266 -27.36 -4.04 6.31
CA VAL A 266 -28.64 -4.74 6.53
C VAL A 266 -28.37 -5.96 7.41
N SER A 267 -28.31 -5.74 8.73
CA SER A 267 -28.57 -6.84 9.68
C SER A 267 -30.08 -6.98 9.85
N LEU A 268 -30.61 -8.18 9.57
CA LEU A 268 -31.82 -8.67 10.23
C LEU A 268 -31.47 -9.10 11.66
#